data_AF-A0A4P9ZED4-F1
#
_entry.id   AF-A0A4P9ZED4-F1
#
_cell.length_a   1.000
_cell.length_b   1.000
_cell.length_c   1.000
_cell.angle_alpha   90.00
_cell.angle_beta   90.00
_cell.angle_gamma   90.00
#
_symmetry.space_group_name_H-M   'P 1'
#
loop_
_entity.id
_entity.type
_entity.pdbx_description
1 polymer ?
#
loop_
_entity_poly.entity_id
_entity_poly.type
_entity_poly.pdbx_seq_one_letter_code
_entity_poly.pdbx_strand_id
1 'polypeptide(L)'
;MFRRLALRSFQRNASQGHGKVSKYIKEDPFKGMYNKKAGEEYIKNLEEKTHHSVGITALWKKITYFVAVPVILLTAIPVTKIELDHAKHREHLRHLSDEEWPVQYDYQNIRTKKFFWGDGDKTLFWNSDVNRHIEA
;
A
#
# COMPACT_ATOMS: atom_id res chain seq x y z
N MET A 1 -41.91 4.55 2.73
CA MET A 1 -42.63 4.98 3.95
C MET A 1 -41.59 5.22 5.06
N PHE A 2 -40.93 6.37 5.06
CA PHE A 2 -39.81 6.66 5.98
C PHE A 2 -40.36 7.24 7.31
N ARG A 3 -40.15 6.54 8.42
CA ARG A 3 -40.45 7.04 9.77
C ARG A 3 -39.51 8.19 10.10
N ARG A 4 -40.10 9.32 10.51
CA ARG A 4 -39.41 10.56 10.91
C ARG A 4 -38.39 10.27 12.01
N LEU A 5 -37.10 10.41 11.70
CA LEU A 5 -36.03 10.56 12.70
C LEU A 5 -36.22 11.91 13.37
N ALA A 6 -36.65 11.91 14.63
CA ALA A 6 -36.67 13.13 15.44
C ALA A 6 -35.22 13.54 15.72
N LEU A 7 -34.75 14.58 15.03
CA LEU A 7 -33.54 15.30 15.38
C LEU A 7 -33.71 15.86 16.80
N ARG A 8 -33.04 15.24 17.79
CA ARG A 8 -32.90 15.83 19.12
C ARG A 8 -32.05 17.09 18.98
N SER A 9 -32.69 18.25 18.92
CA SER A 9 -32.02 19.53 19.07
C SER A 9 -31.37 19.58 20.46
N PHE A 10 -30.03 19.55 20.51
CA PHE A 10 -29.30 19.90 21.73
C PHE A 10 -29.47 21.40 21.98
N GLN A 11 -30.39 21.78 22.87
CA GLN A 11 -30.36 23.12 23.45
C GLN A 11 -29.07 23.28 24.24
N ARG A 12 -28.12 24.04 23.70
CA ARG A 12 -26.99 24.55 24.48
C ARG A 12 -27.49 25.70 25.34
N ASN A 13 -27.91 25.38 26.56
CA ASN A 13 -28.20 26.40 27.57
C ASN A 13 -26.88 27.02 28.03
N ALA A 14 -26.63 28.24 27.59
CA ALA A 14 -25.61 29.10 28.18
C ALA A 14 -26.17 29.66 29.50
N SER A 15 -25.75 29.10 30.64
CA SER A 15 -26.01 29.71 31.95
C SER A 15 -24.68 29.97 32.65
N GLN A 16 -24.24 31.23 32.67
CA GLN A 16 -23.31 31.71 33.70
C GLN A 16 -24.09 31.84 35.00
N GLY A 17 -23.84 30.93 35.93
CA GLY A 17 -24.53 30.79 37.21
C GLY A 17 -24.56 29.32 37.61
N HIS A 18 -24.47 29.01 38.91
CA HIS A 18 -24.61 27.64 39.43
C HIS A 18 -26.03 27.10 39.16
N GLY A 19 -26.30 26.75 37.90
CA GLY A 19 -27.54 26.12 37.45
C GLY A 19 -27.59 24.69 37.97
N LYS A 20 -28.74 24.28 38.49
CA LYS A 20 -28.93 22.92 39.01
C LYS A 20 -28.69 21.91 37.89
N VAL A 21 -27.65 21.10 38.06
CA VAL A 21 -27.28 19.99 37.18
C VAL A 21 -28.47 19.00 37.13
N SER A 22 -28.79 18.45 35.95
CA SER A 22 -29.87 17.47 35.79
C SER A 22 -29.76 16.36 36.84
N LYS A 23 -30.89 16.01 37.48
CA LYS A 23 -30.95 14.94 38.48
C LYS A 23 -30.44 13.58 37.98
N TYR A 24 -30.45 13.39 36.66
CA TYR A 24 -30.06 12.16 35.98
C TYR A 24 -28.61 12.17 35.47
N ILE A 25 -27.84 13.23 35.69
CA ILE A 25 -26.46 13.32 35.18
C ILE A 25 -25.53 12.27 35.79
N LYS A 26 -25.85 11.77 36.99
CA LYS A 26 -25.09 10.69 37.63
C LYS A 26 -25.65 9.29 37.33
N GLU A 27 -26.74 9.20 36.57
CA GLU A 27 -27.35 7.91 36.24
C GLU A 27 -26.71 7.32 34.99
N ASP A 28 -26.56 6.00 34.97
CA ASP A 28 -26.05 5.28 33.80
C ASP A 28 -27.05 5.40 32.64
N PRO A 29 -26.67 6.06 31.52
CA PRO A 29 -27.56 6.28 30.38
C PRO A 29 -27.93 4.97 29.65
N PHE A 30 -27.24 3.86 29.92
CA PHE A 30 -27.44 2.57 29.26
C PHE A 30 -27.95 1.47 30.21
N LYS A 31 -28.39 1.84 31.42
CA LYS A 31 -28.90 0.89 32.42
C LYS A 31 -30.01 0.00 31.83
N GLY A 32 -29.78 -1.32 31.80
CA GLY A 32 -30.72 -2.31 31.26
C GLY A 32 -30.73 -2.45 29.73
N MET A 33 -29.94 -1.65 29.01
CA MET A 33 -29.76 -1.74 27.55
C MET A 33 -28.53 -2.55 27.14
N TYR A 34 -27.58 -2.79 28.04
CA TYR A 34 -26.39 -3.60 27.75
C TYR A 34 -26.62 -5.09 28.04
N ASN A 35 -26.14 -5.95 27.14
CA ASN A 35 -26.10 -7.40 27.36
C ASN A 35 -24.74 -7.79 27.96
N LYS A 36 -24.70 -8.00 29.27
CA LYS A 36 -23.48 -8.37 30.00
C LYS A 36 -22.86 -9.67 29.49
N LYS A 37 -23.69 -10.68 29.18
CA LYS A 37 -23.24 -11.98 28.66
C LYS A 37 -22.55 -11.82 27.30
N ALA A 38 -23.13 -11.05 26.40
CA ALA A 38 -22.51 -10.76 25.10
C ALA A 38 -21.19 -10.00 25.23
N GLY A 39 -21.09 -9.08 26.20
CA GLY A 39 -19.85 -8.38 26.52
C GLY A 39 -18.74 -9.30 27.04
N GLU A 40 -19.09 -10.22 27.94
CA GLU A 40 -18.15 -11.23 28.49
C GLU A 40 -17.69 -12.20 27.41
N GLU A 41 -18.61 -12.68 26.55
CA GLU A 41 -18.27 -13.51 25.39
C GLU A 41 -17.33 -12.80 24.41
N TYR A 42 -17.55 -11.50 24.17
CA TYR A 42 -16.66 -10.70 23.33
C TYR A 42 -15.24 -10.61 23.91
N ILE A 43 -15.13 -10.34 25.22
CA ILE A 43 -13.82 -10.26 25.90
C ILE A 43 -13.10 -11.61 25.80
N LYS A 44 -13.79 -12.71 26.09
CA LYS A 44 -13.25 -14.06 25.95
C LYS A 44 -12.77 -14.35 24.53
N ASN A 45 -13.58 -14.04 23.52
CA ASN A 45 -13.21 -14.22 22.12
C ASN A 45 -11.99 -13.40 21.72
N LEU A 46 -11.82 -12.19 22.29
CA LEU A 46 -10.65 -11.35 22.06
C LEU A 46 -9.39 -11.97 22.65
N GLU A 47 -9.48 -12.48 23.87
CA GLU A 47 -8.36 -13.18 24.55
C GLU A 47 -7.96 -14.44 23.78
N GLU A 48 -8.92 -15.24 23.34
CA GLU A 48 -8.68 -16.44 22.53
C GLU A 48 -8.00 -16.11 21.20
N LYS A 49 -8.47 -15.07 20.49
CA LYS A 49 -7.83 -14.58 19.26
C LYS A 49 -6.40 -14.12 19.50
N THR A 50 -6.19 -13.38 20.58
CA THR A 50 -4.87 -12.87 20.95
C THR A 50 -3.92 -14.03 21.23
N HIS A 51 -4.34 -15.01 22.05
CA HIS A 51 -3.56 -16.20 22.35
C HIS A 51 -3.27 -17.04 21.09
N HIS A 52 -4.26 -17.24 20.23
CA HIS A 52 -4.09 -17.97 18.97
C HIS A 52 -3.11 -17.29 18.02
N SER A 53 -3.13 -15.94 17.97
CA SER A 53 -2.24 -15.15 17.10
C SER A 53 -0.75 -15.33 17.44
N VAL A 54 -0.41 -15.62 18.70
CA VAL A 54 0.98 -15.87 19.13
C VAL A 54 1.55 -17.10 18.41
N GLY A 55 0.78 -18.20 18.38
CA GLY A 55 1.18 -19.44 17.71
C GLY A 55 1.30 -19.27 16.19
N ILE A 56 0.32 -18.59 15.57
CA ILE A 56 0.34 -18.27 14.13
C ILE A 56 1.58 -17.44 13.78
N THR A 57 1.86 -16.40 14.57
CA THR A 57 3.00 -15.51 14.32
C THR A 57 4.32 -16.28 14.39
N ALA A 58 4.48 -17.15 15.39
CA ALA A 58 5.67 -17.99 15.52
C ALA A 58 5.82 -18.97 14.33
N LEU A 59 4.72 -19.55 13.84
CA LEU A 59 4.73 -20.43 12.66
C LEU A 59 5.17 -19.67 11.41
N TRP A 60 4.56 -18.52 11.10
CA TRP A 60 4.89 -17.74 9.90
C TRP A 60 6.31 -17.18 9.94
N LYS A 61 6.80 -16.81 11.14
CA LYS A 61 8.20 -16.43 11.32
C LYS A 61 9.14 -17.57 10.92
N LYS A 62 8.85 -18.80 11.34
CA LYS A 62 9.63 -19.98 10.95
C LYS A 62 9.56 -20.24 9.45
N ILE A 63 8.37 -20.21 8.85
CA ILE A 63 8.22 -20.42 7.39
C ILE A 63 9.02 -19.36 6.62
N THR A 64 8.97 -18.10 7.05
CA THR A 64 9.72 -17.01 6.40
C THR A 64 11.22 -17.30 6.41
N TYR A 65 11.80 -17.64 7.56
CA TYR A 65 13.25 -17.85 7.67
C TYR A 65 13.73 -19.20 7.12
N PHE A 66 12.94 -20.26 7.27
CA PHE A 66 13.35 -21.62 6.88
C PHE A 66 12.89 -22.04 5.50
N VAL A 67 11.97 -21.29 4.88
CA VAL A 67 11.48 -21.60 3.52
C VAL A 67 11.71 -20.41 2.60
N ALA A 68 11.14 -19.23 2.90
CA ALA A 68 11.20 -18.11 1.97
C ALA A 68 12.62 -17.60 1.75
N VAL A 69 13.43 -17.45 2.81
CA VAL A 69 14.83 -17.01 2.69
C VAL A 69 15.67 -18.00 1.84
N PRO A 70 15.67 -19.32 2.10
CA PRO A 70 16.35 -20.27 1.22
C PRO A 70 15.89 -20.21 -0.24
N VAL A 71 14.60 -20.09 -0.49
CA VAL A 71 14.07 -19.97 -1.86
C VAL A 71 14.59 -18.71 -2.54
N ILE A 72 14.59 -17.57 -1.85
CA ILE A 72 15.15 -16.32 -2.37
C ILE A 72 16.62 -16.51 -2.73
N LEU A 73 17.43 -17.11 -1.85
CA LEU A 73 18.85 -17.35 -2.12
C LEU A 73 19.06 -18.27 -3.34
N LEU A 74 18.27 -19.35 -3.45
CA LEU A 74 18.34 -20.27 -4.58
C LEU A 74 17.97 -19.61 -5.90
N THR A 75 17.02 -18.67 -5.90
CA THR A 75 16.64 -17.91 -7.10
C THR A 75 17.57 -16.74 -7.40
N ALA A 76 18.16 -16.12 -6.38
CA ALA A 76 19.05 -14.97 -6.53
C ALA A 76 20.33 -15.34 -7.30
N ILE A 77 20.88 -16.54 -7.09
CA ILE A 77 22.11 -16.99 -7.75
C ILE A 77 21.97 -17.04 -9.28
N PRO A 78 21.03 -17.80 -9.89
CA PRO A 78 20.87 -17.85 -11.33
C PRO A 78 20.45 -16.50 -11.93
N VAL A 79 19.58 -15.74 -11.24
CA VAL A 79 19.18 -14.39 -11.69
C VAL A 79 20.38 -13.45 -11.74
N THR A 80 21.24 -13.48 -10.72
CA THR A 80 22.47 -12.66 -10.70
C THR A 80 23.40 -13.01 -11.86
N LYS A 81 23.53 -14.29 -12.21
CA LYS A 81 24.33 -14.71 -13.36
C LYS A 81 23.78 -14.15 -14.67
N ILE A 82 22.46 -14.26 -14.88
CA ILE A 82 21.81 -13.72 -16.08
C ILE A 82 21.96 -12.20 -16.12
N GLU A 83 21.83 -11.53 -14.98
CA GLU A 83 21.97 -10.08 -14.90
C GLU A 83 23.41 -9.61 -15.19
N LEU A 84 24.43 -10.37 -14.77
CA LEU A 84 25.83 -10.13 -15.15
C LEU A 84 26.04 -10.23 -16.66
N ASP A 85 25.39 -11.18 -17.33
CA ASP A 85 25.45 -11.32 -18.78
C ASP A 85 24.70 -10.17 -19.49
N HIS A 86 23.55 -9.75 -18.97
CA HIS A 86 22.87 -8.53 -19.43
C HIS A 86 23.72 -7.27 -19.22
N ALA A 87 24.44 -7.16 -18.12
CA ALA A 87 25.31 -6.01 -17.84
C ALA A 87 26.41 -5.89 -18.91
N LYS A 88 27.04 -7.00 -19.29
CA LYS A 88 28.02 -7.03 -20.39
C LYS A 88 27.38 -6.66 -21.73
N HIS A 89 26.19 -7.18 -22.02
CA HIS A 89 25.46 -6.82 -23.24
C HIS A 89 25.18 -5.31 -23.30
N ARG A 90 24.71 -4.71 -22.20
CA ARG A 90 24.48 -3.26 -22.11
C ARG A 90 25.77 -2.45 -22.28
N GLU A 91 26.88 -2.94 -21.74
CA GLU A 91 28.19 -2.31 -21.95
C GLU A 91 28.57 -2.29 -23.43
N HIS A 92 28.40 -3.40 -24.15
CA HIS A 92 28.64 -3.43 -25.60
C HIS A 92 27.72 -2.46 -26.37
N LEU A 93 26.42 -2.44 -26.06
CA LEU A 93 25.46 -1.55 -26.72
C LEU A 93 25.77 -0.07 -26.49
N ARG A 94 26.31 0.30 -25.32
CA ARG A 94 26.67 1.68 -25.00
C ARG A 94 27.77 2.23 -25.91
N HIS A 95 28.65 1.36 -26.44
CA HIS A 95 29.76 1.76 -27.30
C HIS A 95 29.39 1.83 -28.79
N LEU A 96 28.23 1.32 -29.20
CA LEU A 96 27.75 1.47 -30.58
C LEU A 96 27.45 2.93 -30.88
N SER A 97 27.85 3.41 -32.05
CA SER A 97 27.43 4.73 -32.53
C SER A 97 25.95 4.71 -32.96
N ASP A 98 25.36 5.89 -33.17
CA ASP A 98 23.96 5.96 -33.62
C ASP A 98 23.80 5.46 -35.07
N GLU A 99 24.86 5.53 -35.89
CA GLU A 99 24.88 4.98 -37.25
C GLU A 99 24.92 3.44 -37.25
N GLU A 100 25.53 2.82 -36.24
CA GLU A 100 25.58 1.37 -36.06
C GLU A 100 24.32 0.83 -35.36
N TRP A 101 23.49 1.71 -34.80
CA TRP A 101 22.29 1.32 -34.10
C TRP A 101 21.26 0.75 -35.09
N PRO A 102 20.54 -0.33 -34.74
CA PRO A 102 19.52 -0.90 -35.60
C PRO A 102 18.47 0.13 -36.02
N VAL A 103 18.08 0.08 -37.30
CA VAL A 103 17.05 0.97 -37.86
C VAL A 103 15.77 0.87 -37.02
N GLN A 104 15.26 2.03 -36.62
CA GLN A 104 14.01 2.12 -35.89
C GLN A 104 12.83 2.05 -36.85
N TYR A 105 11.82 1.27 -36.51
CA TYR A 105 10.60 1.18 -37.30
C TYR A 105 9.62 2.31 -36.93
N ASP A 106 8.75 2.69 -37.86
CA ASP A 106 7.78 3.81 -37.69
C ASP A 106 6.86 3.68 -36.46
N TYR A 107 6.64 2.46 -35.96
CA TYR A 107 5.83 2.20 -34.77
C TYR A 107 6.62 2.32 -33.46
N GLN A 108 7.95 2.42 -33.52
CA GLN A 108 8.82 2.61 -32.38
C GLN A 108 9.01 4.11 -32.12
N ASN A 109 9.22 4.49 -30.86
CA ASN A 109 9.48 5.88 -30.44
C ASN A 109 8.49 6.96 -30.95
N ILE A 110 7.25 6.59 -31.29
CA ILE A 110 6.23 7.56 -31.72
C ILE A 110 6.05 8.67 -30.67
N ARG A 111 6.00 9.92 -31.14
CA ARG A 111 5.65 11.12 -30.34
C ARG A 111 4.59 11.94 -31.07
N THR A 112 3.31 11.77 -30.70
CA THR A 112 2.22 12.62 -31.22
C THR A 112 2.19 13.99 -30.55
N LYS A 113 2.56 14.04 -29.27
CA LYS A 113 2.77 15.26 -28.49
C LYS A 113 3.99 15.04 -27.59
N LYS A 114 4.83 16.06 -27.48
CA LYS A 114 5.96 16.06 -26.54
C LYS A 114 5.48 15.90 -25.10
N PHE A 115 6.26 15.19 -24.30
CA PHE A 115 6.06 15.16 -22.85
C PHE A 115 6.18 16.58 -22.27
N PHE A 116 5.51 16.82 -21.14
CA PHE A 116 5.49 18.15 -20.51
C PHE A 116 6.69 18.41 -19.59
N TRP A 117 7.67 17.50 -19.55
CA TRP A 117 8.88 17.59 -18.73
C TRP A 117 10.13 17.37 -19.58
N GLY A 118 11.27 17.80 -19.05
CA GLY A 118 12.57 17.61 -19.70
C GLY A 118 12.63 18.28 -21.07
N ASP A 119 13.20 17.56 -22.05
CA ASP A 119 13.25 17.93 -23.47
C ASP A 119 11.96 17.58 -24.24
N GLY A 120 11.02 16.91 -23.57
CA GLY A 120 9.76 16.48 -24.14
C GLY A 120 9.82 15.15 -24.91
N ASP A 121 10.98 14.47 -24.93
CA ASP A 121 11.15 13.22 -25.68
C ASP A 121 11.32 11.98 -24.79
N LYS A 122 11.98 12.15 -23.65
CA LYS A 122 12.36 11.03 -22.77
C LYS A 122 11.27 10.69 -21.76
N THR A 123 11.00 9.39 -21.61
CA THR A 123 10.08 8.86 -20.60
C THR A 123 10.70 8.91 -19.20
N LEU A 124 9.90 8.65 -18.15
CA LEU A 124 10.37 8.66 -16.76
C LEU A 124 11.50 7.65 -16.49
N PHE A 125 11.47 6.50 -17.17
CA PHE A 125 12.48 5.44 -17.06
C PHE A 125 13.28 5.31 -18.36
N TRP A 126 13.65 6.44 -18.96
CA TRP A 126 14.49 6.46 -20.15
C TRP A 126 15.95 6.18 -19.80
N ASN A 127 16.56 5.22 -20.47
CA ASN A 127 18.00 4.96 -20.40
C ASN A 127 18.58 5.12 -21.81
N SER A 128 19.37 6.17 -22.02
CA SER A 128 19.95 6.50 -23.34
C SER A 128 20.86 5.41 -23.90
N ASP A 129 21.39 4.51 -23.06
CA ASP A 129 22.25 3.41 -23.53
C ASP A 129 21.45 2.33 -24.28
N VAL A 130 20.15 2.20 -24.01
CA VAL A 130 19.28 1.14 -24.56
C VAL A 130 18.05 1.67 -25.29
N ASN A 131 17.53 2.81 -24.85
CA ASN A 131 16.43 3.54 -25.47
C ASN A 131 17.05 4.74 -26.17
N ARG A 132 17.39 4.60 -27.44
CA ARG A 132 17.82 5.72 -28.28
C ARG A 132 16.63 6.17 -29.12
N HIS A 133 16.48 7.46 -29.32
CA HIS A 133 15.54 8.01 -30.28
C HIS A 133 16.38 8.70 -31.35
N ILE A 134 16.66 7.96 -32.41
CA ILE A 134 17.52 8.41 -33.51
C ILE A 134 16.54 8.91 -34.57
N GLU A 135 16.52 10.22 -34.76
CA GLU A 135 15.77 10.82 -35.87
C GLU A 135 16.51 10.46 -37.16
N ALA A 136 15.78 9.87 -38.11
CA ALA A 136 16.30 9.49 -39.43
C ALA A 136 16.55 10.70 -40.33
#